data_AF-A0A5N3XPD2-F1
#
_entry.id   AF-A0A5N3XPD2-F1
#
_cell.length_a   1.000
_cell.length_b   1.000
_cell.length_c   1.000
_cell.angle_alpha   90.00
_cell.angle_beta   90.00
_cell.angle_gamma   90.00
#
_symmetry.space_group_name_H-M   'P 1'
#
loop_
_entity.id
_entity.type
_entity.pdbx_description
1 polymer ?
#
loop_
_entity_poly.entity_id
_entity_poly.type
_entity_poly.pdbx_seq_one_letter_code
_entity_poly.pdbx_strand_id
1 'polypeptide(L)'
;MRINENLCEVPGTVLDTQDLREKNWEAMEALASTEKLLQDKVNKTSKERQQHVEAVELEAKEVLKNLFPKVSVPSNLSYSEWLHGFEKKAKECVTGASGSEEVKDLEHKLKEADEMHTLLQLECEKYKSVLAETEGILQKLQRSVEQEENKWKVKVDESQKTIKQMQLSFTSLEQELDRLRRESKDIENLRREREHLEMELEKAEMERSTYVTEVRELKDLLTELQKKLDDSYSEAVRQNEELNLVRSLFSTVYQVGSENTWICLSYNVVLKNSFLTTVIGDFTFNFVILKIAVTNLDSVLKSKDITFPTKVRIAKAM
;
A
#
# COMPACT_ATOMS: atom_id res chain seq x y z
N MET A 1 -177.18 9.82 92.41
CA MET A 1 -178.41 9.27 91.80
C MET A 1 -178.22 7.78 91.58
N ARG A 2 -179.25 6.93 91.80
CA ARG A 2 -179.24 5.49 91.48
C ARG A 2 -180.19 5.23 90.32
N ILE A 3 -179.84 4.38 89.34
CA ILE A 3 -180.78 3.54 88.55
C ILE A 3 -180.10 2.22 88.17
N ASN A 4 -180.71 1.10 88.60
CA ASN A 4 -180.72 -0.34 88.17
C ASN A 4 -179.63 -1.07 87.35
N GLU A 5 -179.66 -2.40 87.54
CA GLU A 5 -179.01 -3.50 86.79
C GLU A 5 -180.07 -4.44 86.14
N ASN A 6 -179.70 -5.26 85.13
CA ASN A 6 -180.13 -6.67 84.90
C ASN A 6 -179.53 -7.29 83.60
N LEU A 7 -179.60 -8.63 83.44
CA LEU A 7 -178.79 -9.50 82.53
C LEU A 7 -179.54 -10.12 81.31
N CYS A 8 -178.78 -10.65 80.31
CA CYS A 8 -178.98 -11.95 79.59
C CYS A 8 -177.86 -12.27 78.52
N GLU A 9 -177.81 -13.49 77.93
CA GLU A 9 -176.64 -14.10 77.22
C GLU A 9 -176.89 -14.73 75.78
N VAL A 10 -175.91 -15.54 75.28
CA VAL A 10 -175.87 -16.68 74.27
C VAL A 10 -175.43 -16.44 72.76
N PRO A 11 -175.09 -17.45 71.88
CA PRO A 11 -173.92 -17.45 70.92
C PRO A 11 -174.28 -17.68 69.41
N GLY A 12 -173.42 -18.03 68.40
CA GLY A 12 -171.94 -18.17 68.20
C GLY A 12 -171.50 -19.45 67.41
N THR A 13 -170.63 -19.36 66.37
CA THR A 13 -170.10 -20.49 65.52
C THR A 13 -168.68 -20.26 64.94
N VAL A 14 -167.97 -21.32 64.47
CA VAL A 14 -166.53 -21.32 64.03
C VAL A 14 -166.25 -22.34 62.91
N LEU A 15 -165.38 -22.01 61.92
CA LEU A 15 -164.41 -22.90 61.20
C LEU A 15 -163.76 -22.20 59.98
N ASP A 16 -162.47 -21.81 60.03
CA ASP A 16 -161.47 -21.85 58.93
C ASP A 16 -160.08 -21.32 59.38
N THR A 17 -159.61 -21.72 60.57
CA THR A 17 -158.53 -21.00 61.29
C THR A 17 -157.24 -21.80 61.50
N GLN A 18 -157.15 -23.01 60.95
CA GLN A 18 -156.06 -23.96 61.22
C GLN A 18 -154.95 -23.89 60.15
N ASP A 19 -155.30 -23.98 58.87
CA ASP A 19 -154.38 -23.85 57.73
C ASP A 19 -153.53 -22.57 57.79
N LEU A 20 -154.15 -21.46 58.20
CA LEU A 20 -153.48 -20.17 58.38
C LEU A 20 -152.51 -20.17 59.56
N ARG A 21 -152.73 -20.98 60.60
CA ARG A 21 -151.75 -21.14 61.69
C ARG A 21 -150.57 -22.00 61.26
N GLU A 22 -150.83 -23.07 60.52
CA GLU A 22 -149.79 -24.01 60.09
C GLU A 22 -148.85 -23.36 59.06
N LYS A 23 -149.39 -22.66 58.06
CA LYS A 23 -148.59 -21.89 57.08
C LYS A 23 -147.87 -20.67 57.69
N ASN A 24 -148.45 -20.05 58.72
CA ASN A 24 -147.78 -18.97 59.45
C ASN A 24 -146.68 -19.51 60.39
N TRP A 25 -146.86 -20.71 60.96
CA TRP A 25 -145.83 -21.43 61.69
C TRP A 25 -144.67 -21.83 60.77
N GLU A 26 -144.93 -22.45 59.61
CA GLU A 26 -143.90 -22.75 58.61
C GLU A 26 -143.13 -21.48 58.18
N ALA A 27 -143.84 -20.37 57.94
CA ALA A 27 -143.20 -19.09 57.62
C ALA A 27 -142.34 -18.55 58.77
N MET A 28 -142.77 -18.71 60.02
CA MET A 28 -142.05 -18.28 61.22
C MET A 28 -140.83 -19.17 61.53
N GLU A 29 -140.94 -20.48 61.33
CA GLU A 29 -139.85 -21.44 61.49
C GLU A 29 -138.82 -21.31 60.35
N ALA A 30 -139.26 -21.05 59.12
CA ALA A 30 -138.40 -20.67 58.01
C ALA A 30 -137.67 -19.34 58.28
N LEU A 31 -138.38 -18.31 58.77
CA LEU A 31 -137.77 -17.04 59.17
C LEU A 31 -136.71 -17.24 60.26
N ALA A 32 -137.04 -17.92 61.36
CA ALA A 32 -136.10 -18.22 62.45
C ALA A 32 -134.89 -19.04 61.97
N SER A 33 -135.07 -19.97 61.04
CA SER A 33 -133.99 -20.72 60.40
C SER A 33 -133.09 -19.80 59.55
N THR A 34 -133.67 -18.90 58.75
CA THR A 34 -132.88 -17.92 57.98
C THR A 34 -132.19 -16.87 58.84
N GLU A 35 -132.82 -16.39 59.92
CA GLU A 35 -132.20 -15.44 60.85
C GLU A 35 -131.05 -16.09 61.61
N LYS A 36 -131.21 -17.33 62.09
CA LYS A 36 -130.12 -18.10 62.67
C LYS A 36 -128.97 -18.31 61.67
N LEU A 37 -129.28 -18.70 60.43
CA LEU A 37 -128.27 -18.88 59.39
C LEU A 37 -127.53 -17.56 59.06
N LEU A 38 -128.24 -16.44 59.04
CA LEU A 38 -127.64 -15.11 58.86
C LEU A 38 -126.77 -14.70 60.07
N GLN A 39 -127.22 -14.97 61.29
CA GLN A 39 -126.48 -14.68 62.51
C GLN A 39 -125.20 -15.54 62.61
N ASP A 40 -125.29 -16.84 62.32
CA ASP A 40 -124.12 -17.74 62.23
C ASP A 40 -123.16 -17.29 61.12
N LYS A 41 -123.69 -16.81 59.98
CA LYS A 41 -122.87 -16.24 58.89
C LYS A 41 -122.21 -14.93 59.27
N VAL A 42 -122.90 -14.02 59.96
CA VAL A 42 -122.34 -12.77 60.49
C VAL A 42 -121.24 -13.05 61.52
N ASN A 43 -121.49 -13.96 62.46
CA ASN A 43 -120.51 -14.38 63.46
C ASN A 43 -119.28 -15.02 62.82
N LYS A 44 -119.47 -15.89 61.82
CA LYS A 44 -118.39 -16.50 61.05
C LYS A 44 -117.57 -15.46 60.29
N THR A 45 -118.21 -14.61 59.48
CA THR A 45 -117.53 -13.57 58.69
C THR A 45 -116.84 -12.52 59.57
N SER A 46 -117.40 -12.22 60.75
CA SER A 46 -116.77 -11.36 61.77
C SER A 46 -115.48 -11.99 62.31
N LYS A 47 -115.53 -13.28 62.69
CA LYS A 47 -114.36 -14.02 63.19
C LYS A 47 -113.28 -14.20 62.12
N GLU A 48 -113.65 -14.52 60.89
CA GLU A 48 -112.73 -14.63 59.75
C GLU A 48 -112.05 -13.27 59.45
N ARG A 49 -112.80 -12.16 59.51
CA ARG A 49 -112.24 -10.81 59.39
C ARG A 49 -111.28 -10.48 60.53
N GLN A 50 -111.63 -10.80 61.77
CA GLN A 50 -110.77 -10.57 62.93
C GLN A 50 -109.45 -11.34 62.83
N GLN A 51 -109.50 -12.62 62.42
CA GLN A 51 -108.30 -13.43 62.19
C GLN A 51 -107.43 -12.89 61.04
N HIS A 52 -108.03 -12.36 59.98
CA HIS A 52 -107.29 -11.70 58.90
C HIS A 52 -106.62 -10.39 59.36
N VAL A 53 -107.26 -9.60 60.23
CA VAL A 53 -106.64 -8.41 60.81
C VAL A 53 -105.44 -8.81 61.67
N GLU A 54 -105.61 -9.74 62.61
CA GLU A 54 -104.54 -10.23 63.49
C GLU A 54 -103.35 -10.81 62.71
N ALA A 55 -103.59 -11.51 61.59
CA ALA A 55 -102.53 -12.02 60.71
C ALA A 55 -101.73 -10.89 60.04
N VAL A 56 -102.41 -9.89 59.47
CA VAL A 56 -101.76 -8.74 58.81
C VAL A 56 -101.02 -7.86 59.84
N GLU A 57 -101.58 -7.69 61.04
CA GLU A 57 -100.91 -6.98 62.14
C GLU A 57 -99.62 -7.68 62.59
N LEU A 58 -99.60 -9.01 62.59
CA LEU A 58 -98.43 -9.81 62.96
C LEU A 58 -97.37 -9.82 61.84
N GLU A 59 -97.79 -9.93 60.58
CA GLU A 59 -96.91 -9.80 59.41
C GLU A 59 -96.26 -8.42 59.34
N ALA A 60 -97.04 -7.34 59.51
CA ALA A 60 -96.51 -5.97 59.55
C ALA A 60 -95.53 -5.75 60.71
N LYS A 61 -95.84 -6.28 61.91
CA LYS A 61 -94.91 -6.30 63.06
C LYS A 61 -93.59 -6.98 62.72
N GLU A 62 -93.62 -8.08 61.95
CA GLU A 62 -92.43 -8.86 61.62
C GLU A 62 -91.59 -8.21 60.50
N VAL A 63 -92.21 -7.69 59.44
CA VAL A 63 -91.52 -6.92 58.39
C VAL A 63 -90.79 -5.71 59.00
N LEU A 64 -91.44 -4.98 59.90
CA LEU A 64 -90.85 -3.81 60.56
C LEU A 64 -89.63 -4.17 61.43
N LYS A 65 -89.68 -5.26 62.23
CA LYS A 65 -88.51 -5.74 62.98
C LYS A 65 -87.34 -6.11 62.06
N ASN A 66 -87.62 -6.78 60.95
CA ASN A 66 -86.57 -7.22 60.01
C ASN A 66 -85.92 -6.03 59.27
N LEU A 67 -86.65 -4.94 59.04
CA LEU A 67 -86.10 -3.68 58.51
C LEU A 67 -85.28 -2.90 59.56
N PHE A 68 -85.63 -2.98 60.85
CA PHE A 68 -84.92 -2.28 61.94
C PHE A 68 -84.56 -3.23 63.10
N PRO A 69 -83.62 -4.18 62.92
CA PRO A 69 -83.28 -5.19 63.93
C PRO A 69 -82.66 -4.64 65.22
N LYS A 70 -82.33 -3.34 65.26
CA LYS A 70 -81.87 -2.63 66.47
C LYS A 70 -83.03 -2.06 67.33
N VAL A 71 -84.27 -2.09 66.85
CA VAL A 71 -85.44 -1.47 67.50
C VAL A 71 -86.23 -2.52 68.29
N SER A 72 -86.34 -2.31 69.61
CA SER A 72 -87.01 -3.26 70.52
C SER A 72 -88.20 -2.64 71.26
N VAL A 73 -89.38 -3.27 71.11
CA VAL A 73 -90.68 -2.82 71.64
C VAL A 73 -91.41 -4.00 72.32
N PRO A 74 -92.02 -3.81 73.51
CA PRO A 74 -92.75 -4.87 74.21
C PRO A 74 -93.88 -5.47 73.36
N SER A 75 -93.95 -6.80 73.28
CA SER A 75 -94.90 -7.51 72.38
C SER A 75 -96.31 -7.71 72.97
N ASN A 76 -96.54 -7.28 74.21
CA ASN A 76 -97.80 -7.40 74.95
C ASN A 76 -98.73 -6.17 74.82
N LEU A 77 -98.51 -5.34 73.80
CA LEU A 77 -99.25 -4.11 73.52
C LEU A 77 -100.26 -4.32 72.38
N SER A 78 -101.32 -3.50 72.33
CA SER A 78 -102.19 -3.46 71.14
C SER A 78 -101.39 -3.05 69.90
N TYR A 79 -101.86 -3.37 68.70
CA TYR A 79 -101.11 -3.08 67.48
C TYR A 79 -100.84 -1.58 67.28
N SER A 80 -101.80 -0.71 67.58
CA SER A 80 -101.63 0.75 67.50
C SER A 80 -100.56 1.28 68.46
N GLU A 81 -100.59 0.87 69.72
CA GLU A 81 -99.60 1.24 70.74
C GLU A 81 -98.21 0.71 70.40
N TRP A 82 -98.14 -0.53 69.92
CA TRP A 82 -96.89 -1.15 69.45
C TRP A 82 -96.32 -0.37 68.27
N LEU A 83 -97.13 -0.02 67.27
CA LEU A 83 -96.71 0.65 66.05
C LEU A 83 -96.20 2.06 66.33
N HIS A 84 -96.89 2.84 67.18
CA HIS A 84 -96.43 4.16 67.62
C HIS A 84 -95.17 4.06 68.50
N GLY A 85 -95.07 3.04 69.35
CA GLY A 85 -93.86 2.75 70.14
C GLY A 85 -92.65 2.37 69.26
N PHE A 86 -92.90 1.61 68.19
CA PHE A 86 -91.91 1.25 67.18
C PHE A 86 -91.47 2.45 66.35
N GLU A 87 -92.40 3.24 65.82
CA GLU A 87 -92.11 4.45 65.05
C GLU A 87 -91.22 5.42 65.85
N LYS A 88 -91.54 5.65 67.13
CA LYS A 88 -90.73 6.49 68.01
C LYS A 88 -89.30 5.95 68.16
N LYS A 89 -89.13 4.67 68.51
CA LYS A 89 -87.79 4.08 68.69
C LYS A 89 -87.02 3.92 67.39
N ALA A 90 -87.68 3.70 66.26
CA ALA A 90 -87.04 3.68 64.95
C ALA A 90 -86.48 5.06 64.59
N LYS A 91 -87.23 6.13 64.83
CA LYS A 91 -86.72 7.51 64.68
C LYS A 91 -85.53 7.77 65.59
N GLU A 92 -85.60 7.37 66.86
CA GLU A 92 -84.49 7.50 67.83
C GLU A 92 -83.23 6.71 67.40
N CYS A 93 -83.37 5.50 66.84
CA CYS A 93 -82.24 4.75 66.28
C CYS A 93 -81.62 5.43 65.04
N VAL A 94 -82.44 5.99 64.15
CA VAL A 94 -81.96 6.64 62.91
C VAL A 94 -81.28 7.97 63.20
N THR A 95 -81.84 8.80 64.09
CA THR A 95 -81.20 10.08 64.48
C THR A 95 -79.95 9.85 65.34
N GLY A 96 -79.96 8.85 66.22
CA GLY A 96 -78.77 8.44 66.98
C GLY A 96 -77.63 7.96 66.07
N ALA A 97 -77.94 7.18 65.03
CA ALA A 97 -76.94 6.75 64.05
C ALA A 97 -76.35 7.93 63.25
N SER A 98 -77.21 8.82 62.73
CA SER A 98 -76.78 9.97 61.91
C SER A 98 -76.02 11.07 62.69
N GLY A 99 -75.96 11.00 64.02
CA GLY A 99 -75.24 11.93 64.88
C GLY A 99 -74.08 11.32 65.68
N SER A 100 -73.86 10.00 65.59
CA SER A 100 -72.84 9.31 66.38
C SER A 100 -71.44 9.85 66.08
N GLU A 101 -70.62 9.95 67.12
CA GLU A 101 -69.21 10.35 66.99
C GLU A 101 -68.42 9.38 66.10
N GLU A 102 -68.82 8.10 66.11
CA GLU A 102 -68.26 7.03 65.27
C GLU A 102 -68.46 7.30 63.76
N VAL A 103 -69.57 7.93 63.36
CA VAL A 103 -69.84 8.24 61.95
C VAL A 103 -68.94 9.39 61.48
N LYS A 104 -68.76 10.42 62.32
CA LYS A 104 -67.85 11.56 62.02
C LYS A 104 -66.39 11.11 61.98
N ASP A 105 -66.00 10.21 62.87
CA ASP A 105 -64.66 9.59 62.88
C ASP A 105 -64.40 8.75 61.62
N LEU A 106 -65.41 8.01 61.14
CA LEU A 106 -65.33 7.30 59.86
C LEU A 106 -65.30 8.24 58.65
N GLU A 107 -66.10 9.33 58.64
CA GLU A 107 -66.06 10.36 57.60
C GLU A 107 -64.71 11.09 57.55
N HIS A 108 -64.12 11.38 58.72
CA HIS A 108 -62.78 11.95 58.84
C HIS A 108 -61.71 11.02 58.26
N LYS A 109 -61.73 9.74 58.68
CA LYS A 109 -60.78 8.73 58.20
C LYS A 109 -60.91 8.43 56.71
N LEU A 110 -62.12 8.48 56.17
CA LEU A 110 -62.35 8.39 54.72
C LEU A 110 -61.70 9.58 54.00
N LYS A 111 -61.92 10.81 54.49
CA LYS A 111 -61.31 12.02 53.92
C LYS A 111 -59.78 12.02 54.02
N GLU A 112 -59.21 11.57 55.15
CA GLU A 112 -57.76 11.39 55.30
C GLU A 112 -57.20 10.33 54.34
N ALA A 113 -57.93 9.22 54.14
CA ALA A 113 -57.55 8.16 53.20
C ALA A 113 -57.62 8.63 51.74
N ASP A 114 -58.64 9.39 51.36
CA ASP A 114 -58.76 10.01 50.03
C ASP A 114 -57.66 11.05 49.78
N GLU A 115 -57.37 11.92 50.75
CA GLU A 115 -56.27 12.89 50.67
C GLU A 115 -54.92 12.17 50.53
N MET A 116 -54.67 11.13 51.33
CA MET A 116 -53.48 10.29 51.21
C MET A 116 -53.39 9.56 49.85
N HIS A 117 -54.52 9.05 49.34
CA HIS A 117 -54.59 8.40 48.03
C HIS A 117 -54.25 9.38 46.89
N THR A 118 -54.81 10.60 46.92
CA THR A 118 -54.47 11.61 45.90
C THR A 118 -53.01 12.05 45.96
N LEU A 119 -52.42 12.15 47.16
CA LEU A 119 -51.00 12.46 47.34
C LEU A 119 -50.09 11.35 46.79
N LEU A 120 -50.35 10.09 47.15
CA LEU A 120 -49.61 8.93 46.64
C LEU A 120 -49.76 8.77 45.13
N GLN A 121 -50.93 9.04 44.56
CA GLN A 121 -51.13 9.01 43.11
C GLN A 121 -50.36 10.13 42.40
N LEU A 122 -50.32 11.35 42.96
CA LEU A 122 -49.50 12.45 42.44
C LEU A 122 -48.00 12.11 42.48
N GLU A 123 -47.53 11.45 43.56
CA GLU A 123 -46.15 11.00 43.67
C GLU A 123 -45.82 9.89 42.66
N CYS A 124 -46.74 8.95 42.43
CA CYS A 124 -46.62 7.94 41.38
C CYS A 124 -46.51 8.55 39.96
N GLU A 125 -47.33 9.55 39.61
CA GLU A 125 -47.20 10.25 38.32
C GLU A 125 -45.89 11.04 38.21
N LYS A 126 -45.42 11.65 39.30
CA LYS A 126 -44.09 12.29 39.37
C LYS A 126 -42.96 11.29 39.10
N TYR A 127 -43.00 10.10 39.73
CA TYR A 127 -42.00 9.06 39.49
C TYR A 127 -42.02 8.53 38.05
N LYS A 128 -43.21 8.30 37.46
CA LYS A 128 -43.33 7.94 36.03
C LYS A 128 -42.70 8.99 35.11
N SER A 129 -42.94 10.28 35.39
CA SER A 129 -42.36 11.39 34.62
C SER A 129 -40.83 11.41 34.70
N VAL A 130 -40.26 11.31 35.89
CA VAL A 130 -38.79 11.28 36.10
C VAL A 130 -38.15 10.04 35.47
N LEU A 131 -38.82 8.88 35.50
CA LEU A 131 -38.35 7.67 34.81
C LEU A 131 -38.35 7.86 33.28
N ALA A 132 -39.40 8.44 32.71
CA ALA A 132 -39.47 8.73 31.28
C ALA A 132 -38.42 9.76 30.82
N GLU A 133 -38.14 10.79 31.62
CA GLU A 133 -37.06 11.74 31.36
C GLU A 133 -35.68 11.06 31.44
N THR A 134 -35.45 10.25 32.48
CA THR A 134 -34.19 9.52 32.68
C THR A 134 -33.91 8.56 31.53
N GLU A 135 -34.91 7.77 31.11
CA GLU A 135 -34.84 6.90 29.93
C GLU A 135 -34.55 7.71 28.66
N GLY A 136 -35.23 8.86 28.48
CA GLY A 136 -34.97 9.79 27.38
C GLY A 136 -33.56 10.42 27.38
N ILE A 137 -32.88 10.48 28.53
CA ILE A 137 -31.47 10.88 28.65
C ILE A 137 -30.54 9.69 28.34
N LEU A 138 -30.81 8.50 28.90
CA LEU A 138 -30.04 7.29 28.62
C LEU A 138 -30.03 6.94 27.13
N GLN A 139 -31.18 7.01 26.45
CA GLN A 139 -31.28 6.81 25.00
C GLN A 139 -30.54 7.87 24.18
N LYS A 140 -30.26 9.07 24.71
CA LYS A 140 -29.42 10.08 24.04
C LYS A 140 -27.93 9.76 24.26
N LEU A 141 -27.55 9.39 25.48
CA LEU A 141 -26.18 9.01 25.84
C LEU A 141 -25.73 7.77 25.08
N GLN A 142 -26.54 6.70 25.04
CA GLN A 142 -26.25 5.48 24.29
C GLN A 142 -25.98 5.78 22.81
N ARG A 143 -26.89 6.49 22.13
CA ARG A 143 -26.70 6.86 20.71
C ARG A 143 -25.47 7.75 20.49
N SER A 144 -25.11 8.61 21.44
CA SER A 144 -23.89 9.43 21.37
C SER A 144 -22.62 8.57 21.47
N VAL A 145 -22.62 7.56 22.36
CA VAL A 145 -21.51 6.59 22.48
C VAL A 145 -21.41 5.75 21.20
N GLU A 146 -22.50 5.16 20.73
CA GLU A 146 -22.54 4.37 19.48
C GLU A 146 -22.05 5.17 18.26
N GLN A 147 -22.38 6.46 18.17
CA GLN A 147 -21.92 7.34 17.10
C GLN A 147 -20.42 7.62 17.20
N GLU A 148 -19.91 7.96 18.39
CA GLU A 148 -18.50 8.28 18.59
C GLU A 148 -17.63 7.02 18.45
N GLU A 149 -18.07 5.86 18.93
CA GLU A 149 -17.41 4.56 18.70
C GLU A 149 -17.26 4.23 17.21
N ASN A 150 -18.34 4.36 16.43
CA ASN A 150 -18.29 4.06 14.99
C ASN A 150 -17.42 5.08 14.23
N LYS A 151 -17.41 6.34 14.65
CA LYS A 151 -16.51 7.39 14.13
C LYS A 151 -15.05 7.12 14.45
N TRP A 152 -14.71 6.62 15.64
CA TRP A 152 -13.34 6.19 15.97
C TRP A 152 -12.93 4.92 15.25
N LYS A 153 -13.85 3.96 15.07
CA LYS A 153 -13.65 2.74 14.27
C LYS A 153 -13.22 3.08 12.83
N VAL A 154 -13.93 3.99 12.17
CA VAL A 154 -13.56 4.49 10.82
C VAL A 154 -12.19 5.15 10.80
N LYS A 155 -11.89 6.05 11.77
CA LYS A 155 -10.55 6.67 11.88
C LYS A 155 -9.43 5.65 12.08
N VAL A 156 -9.67 4.61 12.89
CA VAL A 156 -8.71 3.51 13.11
C VAL A 156 -8.47 2.75 11.80
N ASP A 157 -9.52 2.38 11.08
CA ASP A 157 -9.38 1.71 9.77
C ASP A 157 -8.63 2.57 8.74
N GLU A 158 -8.91 3.88 8.67
CA GLU A 158 -8.23 4.84 7.78
C GLU A 158 -6.75 5.03 8.14
N SER A 159 -6.44 5.20 9.42
CA SER A 159 -5.04 5.27 9.88
C SER A 159 -4.30 3.95 9.64
N GLN A 160 -4.93 2.79 9.84
CA GLN A 160 -4.31 1.50 9.59
C GLN A 160 -4.07 1.24 8.10
N LYS A 161 -4.97 1.67 7.21
CA LYS A 161 -4.75 1.68 5.75
C LYS A 161 -3.56 2.57 5.38
N THR A 162 -3.49 3.76 5.97
CA THR A 162 -2.41 4.73 5.74
C THR A 162 -1.05 4.18 6.20
N ILE A 163 -0.98 3.57 7.38
CA ILE A 163 0.22 2.90 7.91
C ILE A 163 0.67 1.77 6.97
N LYS A 164 -0.25 0.91 6.50
CA LYS A 164 0.05 -0.16 5.54
C LYS A 164 0.60 0.39 4.21
N GLN A 165 0.03 1.48 3.69
CA GLN A 165 0.55 2.14 2.48
C GLN A 165 1.94 2.73 2.69
N MET A 166 2.18 3.39 3.84
CA MET A 166 3.49 3.94 4.19
C MET A 166 4.55 2.84 4.35
N GLN A 167 4.21 1.71 4.98
CA GLN A 167 5.07 0.53 5.10
C GLN A 167 5.48 -0.02 3.73
N LEU A 168 4.54 -0.15 2.80
CA LEU A 168 4.84 -0.59 1.42
C LEU A 168 5.77 0.38 0.68
N SER A 169 5.56 1.70 0.82
CA SER A 169 6.47 2.70 0.23
C SER A 169 7.85 2.69 0.90
N PHE A 170 7.93 2.45 2.21
CA PHE A 170 9.16 2.40 2.97
C PHE A 170 10.01 1.20 2.55
N THR A 171 9.44 0.00 2.51
CA THR A 171 10.15 -1.21 2.04
C THR A 171 10.60 -1.09 0.58
N SER A 172 9.86 -0.40 -0.28
CA SER A 172 10.29 -0.08 -1.65
C SER A 172 11.53 0.84 -1.67
N LEU A 173 11.54 1.88 -0.83
CA LEU A 173 12.68 2.80 -0.68
C LEU A 173 13.90 2.13 -0.02
N GLU A 174 13.70 1.19 0.90
CA GLU A 174 14.79 0.38 1.47
C GLU A 174 15.45 -0.51 0.41
N GLN A 175 14.65 -1.20 -0.42
CA GLN A 175 15.15 -2.02 -1.52
C GLN A 175 15.93 -1.20 -2.56
N GLU A 176 15.46 0.02 -2.85
CA GLU A 176 16.12 0.97 -3.76
C GLU A 176 17.43 1.52 -3.16
N LEU A 177 17.45 1.87 -1.86
CA LEU A 177 18.69 2.26 -1.17
C LEU A 177 19.72 1.12 -1.18
N ASP A 178 19.30 -0.13 -0.98
CA ASP A 178 20.19 -1.28 -1.06
C ASP A 178 20.63 -1.60 -2.49
N ARG A 179 19.83 -1.27 -3.52
CA ARG A 179 20.27 -1.30 -4.93
C ARG A 179 21.38 -0.28 -5.16
N LEU A 180 21.15 0.98 -4.79
CA LEU A 180 22.12 2.07 -4.94
C LEU A 180 23.41 1.84 -4.12
N ARG A 181 23.32 1.18 -2.95
CA ARG A 181 24.50 0.75 -2.16
C ARG A 181 25.36 -0.28 -2.89
N ARG A 182 24.75 -1.23 -3.61
CA ARG A 182 25.48 -2.19 -4.45
C ARG A 182 26.16 -1.48 -5.62
N GLU A 183 25.40 -0.70 -6.37
CA GLU A 183 25.91 0.06 -7.52
C GLU A 183 27.02 1.04 -7.13
N SER A 184 26.92 1.71 -5.98
CA SER A 184 27.99 2.56 -5.44
C SER A 184 29.28 1.77 -5.13
N LYS A 185 29.17 0.54 -4.62
CA LYS A 185 30.32 -0.35 -4.41
C LYS A 185 30.95 -0.78 -5.74
N ASP A 186 30.12 -1.07 -6.74
CA ASP A 186 30.58 -1.52 -8.06
C ASP A 186 31.24 -0.39 -8.85
N ILE A 187 30.71 0.83 -8.78
CA ILE A 187 31.37 2.06 -9.29
C ILE A 187 32.74 2.27 -8.63
N GLU A 188 32.84 2.08 -7.32
CA GLU A 188 34.10 2.22 -6.57
C GLU A 188 35.09 1.07 -6.84
N ASN A 189 34.63 -0.10 -7.29
CA ASN A 189 35.50 -1.16 -7.84
C ASN A 189 36.04 -0.75 -9.21
N LEU A 190 35.16 -0.35 -10.13
CA LEU A 190 35.52 0.15 -11.47
C LEU A 190 36.46 1.35 -11.40
N ARG A 191 36.33 2.23 -10.39
CA ARG A 191 37.26 3.34 -10.15
C ARG A 191 38.69 2.85 -9.89
N ARG A 192 38.86 1.82 -9.07
CA ARG A 192 40.19 1.23 -8.77
C ARG A 192 40.76 0.45 -9.95
N GLU A 193 39.92 -0.22 -10.73
CA GLU A 193 40.32 -0.87 -11.98
C GLU A 193 40.80 0.17 -13.02
N ARG A 194 40.09 1.30 -13.16
CA ARG A 194 40.51 2.43 -14.00
C ARG A 194 41.87 2.96 -13.54
N GLU A 195 42.06 3.19 -12.25
CA GLU A 195 43.30 3.74 -11.67
C GLU A 195 44.50 2.78 -11.84
N HIS A 196 44.27 1.47 -11.81
CA HIS A 196 45.29 0.48 -12.16
C HIS A 196 45.65 0.52 -13.66
N LEU A 197 44.66 0.59 -14.55
CA LEU A 197 44.88 0.67 -15.99
C LEU A 197 45.55 1.99 -16.42
N GLU A 198 45.21 3.10 -15.76
CA GLU A 198 45.88 4.40 -15.92
C GLU A 198 47.37 4.30 -15.56
N MET A 199 47.72 3.59 -14.48
CA MET A 199 49.11 3.37 -14.08
C MET A 199 49.91 2.47 -15.05
N GLU A 200 49.32 1.37 -15.54
CA GLU A 200 50.00 0.51 -16.53
C GLU A 200 50.12 1.20 -17.89
N LEU A 201 49.18 2.10 -18.25
CA LEU A 201 49.29 2.93 -19.45
C LEU A 201 50.45 3.93 -19.34
N GLU A 202 50.54 4.70 -18.25
CA GLU A 202 51.65 5.64 -17.98
C GLU A 202 53.01 4.94 -18.09
N LYS A 203 53.13 3.75 -17.49
CA LYS A 203 54.32 2.89 -17.58
C LYS A 203 54.63 2.47 -19.02
N ALA A 204 53.64 2.00 -19.78
CA ALA A 204 53.82 1.63 -21.19
C ALA A 204 54.18 2.83 -22.08
N GLU A 205 53.68 4.04 -21.76
CA GLU A 205 54.08 5.27 -22.44
C GLU A 205 55.52 5.69 -22.10
N MET A 206 55.96 5.48 -20.85
CA MET A 206 57.35 5.68 -20.42
C MET A 206 58.31 4.70 -21.11
N GLU A 207 57.98 3.40 -21.14
CA GLU A 207 58.75 2.38 -21.88
C GLU A 207 58.82 2.72 -23.38
N ARG A 208 57.70 3.13 -24.00
CA ARG A 208 57.66 3.63 -25.39
C ARG A 208 58.57 4.84 -25.60
N SER A 209 58.64 5.76 -24.64
CA SER A 209 59.51 6.93 -24.70
C SER A 209 60.99 6.52 -24.74
N THR A 210 61.40 5.60 -23.87
CA THR A 210 62.74 5.01 -23.84
C THR A 210 63.11 4.35 -25.17
N TYR A 211 62.23 3.49 -25.71
CA TYR A 211 62.46 2.87 -27.03
C TYR A 211 62.54 3.89 -28.16
N VAL A 212 61.82 5.02 -28.10
CA VAL A 212 61.93 6.11 -29.08
C VAL A 212 63.26 6.85 -28.99
N THR A 213 63.84 7.01 -27.79
CA THR A 213 65.21 7.54 -27.63
C THR A 213 66.27 6.56 -28.13
N GLU A 214 66.20 5.28 -27.76
CA GLU A 214 67.12 4.24 -28.23
C GLU A 214 67.10 4.12 -29.76
N VAL A 215 65.91 4.12 -30.38
CA VAL A 215 65.75 4.08 -31.85
C VAL A 215 66.25 5.36 -32.54
N ARG A 216 66.35 6.50 -31.83
CA ARG A 216 67.02 7.69 -32.35
C ARG A 216 68.54 7.52 -32.30
N GLU A 217 69.09 7.16 -31.15
CA GLU A 217 70.54 6.95 -30.97
C GLU A 217 71.09 5.89 -31.93
N LEU A 218 70.36 4.80 -32.17
CA LEU A 218 70.72 3.78 -33.16
C LEU A 218 70.70 4.30 -34.61
N LYS A 219 69.82 5.25 -34.96
CA LYS A 219 69.80 5.91 -36.28
C LYS A 219 70.95 6.90 -36.44
N ASP A 220 71.25 7.66 -35.39
CA ASP A 220 72.35 8.62 -35.39
C ASP A 220 73.70 7.86 -35.52
N LEU A 221 73.87 6.76 -34.78
CA LEU A 221 75.00 5.84 -34.95
C LEU A 221 75.08 5.21 -36.34
N LEU A 222 73.94 4.79 -36.93
CA LEU A 222 73.90 4.21 -38.27
C LEU A 222 74.32 5.23 -39.35
N THR A 223 73.85 6.48 -39.25
CA THR A 223 74.22 7.53 -40.21
C THR A 223 75.69 7.95 -40.10
N GLU A 224 76.26 8.00 -38.89
CA GLU A 224 77.68 8.25 -38.68
C GLU A 224 78.57 7.08 -39.14
N LEU A 225 78.13 5.82 -38.98
CA LEU A 225 78.81 4.66 -39.55
C LEU A 225 78.74 4.62 -41.08
N GLN A 226 77.59 4.96 -41.66
CA GLN A 226 77.42 5.02 -43.11
C GLN A 226 78.28 6.14 -43.72
N LYS A 227 78.29 7.33 -43.10
CA LYS A 227 79.20 8.41 -43.51
C LYS A 227 80.67 7.99 -43.44
N LYS A 228 81.11 7.32 -42.37
CA LYS A 228 82.48 6.80 -42.26
C LYS A 228 82.81 5.77 -43.35
N LEU A 229 81.83 4.96 -43.78
CA LEU A 229 81.99 4.03 -44.89
C LEU A 229 82.12 4.78 -46.24
N ASP A 230 81.30 5.80 -46.48
CA ASP A 230 81.34 6.64 -47.69
C ASP A 230 82.65 7.45 -47.77
N ASP A 231 83.10 8.04 -46.65
CA ASP A 231 84.39 8.72 -46.51
C ASP A 231 85.55 7.75 -46.81
N SER A 232 85.55 6.55 -46.20
CA SER A 232 86.59 5.54 -46.39
C SER A 232 86.58 4.93 -47.81
N TYR A 233 85.41 4.82 -48.44
CA TYR A 233 85.28 4.37 -49.82
C TYR A 233 85.83 5.42 -50.80
N SER A 234 85.50 6.69 -50.57
CA SER A 234 86.01 7.82 -51.36
C SER A 234 87.54 7.91 -51.28
N GLU A 235 88.12 7.73 -50.09
CA GLU A 235 89.57 7.67 -49.90
C GLU A 235 90.21 6.47 -50.60
N ALA A 236 89.58 5.29 -50.57
CA ALA A 236 90.06 4.11 -51.29
C ALA A 236 90.02 4.28 -52.83
N VAL A 237 88.99 4.97 -53.35
CA VAL A 237 88.92 5.35 -54.78
C VAL A 237 90.05 6.33 -55.12
N ARG A 238 90.25 7.37 -54.31
CA ARG A 238 91.33 8.37 -54.48
C ARG A 238 92.72 7.72 -54.50
N GLN A 239 92.99 6.80 -53.56
CA GLN A 239 94.25 6.03 -53.53
C GLN A 239 94.41 5.12 -54.76
N ASN A 240 93.34 4.50 -55.26
CA ASN A 240 93.38 3.72 -56.49
C ASN A 240 93.64 4.61 -57.73
N GLU A 241 93.11 5.82 -57.79
CA GLU A 241 93.42 6.79 -58.85
C GLU A 241 94.91 7.19 -58.80
N GLU A 242 95.45 7.52 -57.62
CA GLU A 242 96.88 7.79 -57.43
C GLU A 242 97.77 6.61 -57.83
N LEU A 243 97.41 5.38 -57.45
CA LEU A 243 98.14 4.17 -57.86
C LEU A 243 98.10 3.93 -59.37
N ASN A 244 97.00 4.27 -60.05
CA ASN A 244 96.92 4.19 -61.51
C ASN A 244 97.73 5.30 -62.21
N LEU A 245 97.78 6.51 -61.65
CA LEU A 245 98.68 7.57 -62.12
C LEU A 245 100.16 7.15 -61.97
N VAL A 246 100.54 6.62 -60.80
CA VAL A 246 101.90 6.09 -60.56
C VAL A 246 102.24 4.95 -61.53
N ARG A 247 101.31 4.02 -61.78
CA ARG A 247 101.47 2.94 -62.76
C ARG A 247 101.66 3.47 -64.20
N SER A 248 100.91 4.50 -64.58
CA SER A 248 101.02 5.15 -65.89
C SER A 248 102.36 5.88 -66.07
N LEU A 249 102.78 6.66 -65.05
CA LEU A 249 104.08 7.33 -65.01
C LEU A 249 105.23 6.31 -65.06
N PHE A 250 105.14 5.21 -64.29
CA PHE A 250 106.11 4.11 -64.32
C PHE A 250 106.21 3.48 -65.71
N SER A 251 105.07 3.17 -66.36
CA SER A 251 105.05 2.64 -67.74
C SER A 251 105.68 3.61 -68.73
N THR A 252 105.42 4.92 -68.57
CA THR A 252 105.98 5.98 -69.43
C THR A 252 107.49 6.09 -69.24
N VAL A 253 107.98 6.08 -68.00
CA VAL A 253 109.40 6.11 -67.66
C VAL A 253 110.13 4.85 -68.15
N TYR A 254 109.49 3.69 -68.09
CA TYR A 254 110.03 2.45 -68.67
C TYR A 254 110.14 2.53 -70.19
N GLN A 255 109.12 3.07 -70.86
CA GLN A 255 109.15 3.25 -72.30
C GLN A 255 110.24 4.25 -72.72
N VAL A 256 110.27 5.45 -72.13
CA VAL A 256 111.32 6.47 -72.37
C VAL A 256 112.72 5.95 -71.99
N GLY A 257 112.84 5.14 -70.93
CA GLY A 257 114.09 4.47 -70.57
C GLY A 257 114.55 3.45 -71.62
N SER A 258 113.62 2.69 -72.20
CA SER A 258 113.92 1.76 -73.30
C SER A 258 114.30 2.52 -74.58
N GLU A 259 113.59 3.60 -74.92
CA GLU A 259 113.87 4.47 -76.07
C GLU A 259 115.24 5.15 -75.92
N ASN A 260 115.56 5.69 -74.74
CA ASN A 260 116.90 6.22 -74.43
C ASN A 260 117.97 5.13 -74.52
N THR A 261 117.68 3.88 -74.16
CA THR A 261 118.62 2.76 -74.33
C THR A 261 118.85 2.44 -75.80
N TRP A 262 117.79 2.42 -76.63
CA TRP A 262 117.90 2.30 -78.09
C TRP A 262 118.67 3.46 -78.73
N ILE A 263 118.46 4.70 -78.26
CA ILE A 263 119.20 5.90 -78.70
C ILE A 263 120.68 5.79 -78.29
N CYS A 264 120.99 5.41 -77.06
CA CYS A 264 122.37 5.20 -76.61
C CYS A 264 123.07 4.08 -77.41
N LEU A 265 122.37 2.99 -77.75
CA LEU A 265 122.90 1.93 -78.60
C LEU A 265 123.11 2.40 -80.05
N SER A 266 122.19 3.16 -80.63
CA SER A 266 122.35 3.70 -81.99
C SER A 266 123.47 4.74 -82.05
N TYR A 267 123.61 5.62 -81.05
CA TYR A 267 124.77 6.49 -80.90
C TYR A 267 126.07 5.72 -80.70
N ASN A 268 126.08 4.58 -80.01
CA ASN A 268 127.27 3.73 -79.90
C ASN A 268 127.66 3.10 -81.25
N VAL A 269 126.67 2.69 -82.06
CA VAL A 269 126.89 2.20 -83.44
C VAL A 269 127.40 3.33 -84.34
N VAL A 270 126.82 4.52 -84.26
CA VAL A 270 127.27 5.71 -85.01
C VAL A 270 128.67 6.15 -84.59
N LEU A 271 129.01 6.13 -83.30
CA LEU A 271 130.36 6.44 -82.82
C LEU A 271 131.40 5.38 -83.25
N LYS A 272 131.04 4.09 -83.24
CA LYS A 272 131.91 3.03 -83.76
C LYS A 272 132.13 3.17 -85.27
N ASN A 273 131.08 3.47 -86.03
CA ASN A 273 131.20 3.77 -87.48
C ASN A 273 132.02 5.04 -87.73
N SER A 274 131.85 6.10 -86.93
CA SER A 274 132.62 7.35 -87.01
C SER A 274 134.11 7.10 -86.75
N PHE A 275 134.45 6.37 -85.68
CA PHE A 275 135.83 5.99 -85.36
C PHE A 275 136.45 5.13 -86.46
N LEU A 276 135.70 4.18 -87.03
CA LEU A 276 136.11 3.43 -88.22
C LEU A 276 136.36 4.35 -89.41
N THR A 277 135.51 5.33 -89.70
CA THR A 277 135.73 6.26 -90.83
C THR A 277 136.95 7.16 -90.63
N THR A 278 137.29 7.57 -89.40
CA THR A 278 138.53 8.32 -89.14
C THR A 278 139.77 7.45 -89.34
N VAL A 279 139.80 6.25 -88.75
CA VAL A 279 140.93 5.31 -88.87
C VAL A 279 141.15 4.84 -90.32
N ILE A 280 140.07 4.70 -91.10
CA ILE A 280 140.16 4.41 -92.55
C ILE A 280 140.54 5.67 -93.34
N GLY A 281 140.10 6.85 -92.91
CA GLY A 281 140.41 8.14 -93.54
C GLY A 281 141.91 8.40 -93.66
N ASP A 282 142.64 8.32 -92.55
CA ASP A 282 144.10 8.54 -92.51
C ASP A 282 144.89 7.53 -93.38
N PHE A 283 144.37 6.31 -93.53
CA PHE A 283 144.92 5.31 -94.46
C PHE A 283 144.68 5.68 -95.93
N THR A 284 143.52 6.25 -96.28
CA THR A 284 143.21 6.59 -97.68
C THR A 284 144.00 7.79 -98.20
N PHE A 285 144.30 8.79 -97.38
CA PHE A 285 145.09 9.96 -97.83
C PHE A 285 146.52 9.57 -98.25
N ASN A 286 147.16 8.67 -97.50
CA ASN A 286 148.46 8.10 -97.86
C ASN A 286 148.40 7.28 -99.17
N PHE A 287 147.28 6.59 -99.43
CA PHE A 287 147.11 5.77 -100.63
C PHE A 287 146.95 6.60 -101.92
N VAL A 288 146.40 7.81 -101.85
CA VAL A 288 146.23 8.70 -103.02
C VAL A 288 147.57 9.19 -103.56
N ILE A 289 148.51 9.58 -102.69
CA ILE A 289 149.87 10.00 -103.09
C ILE A 289 150.60 8.86 -103.83
N LEU A 290 150.46 7.62 -103.35
CA LEU A 290 151.08 6.46 -104.00
C LEU A 290 150.42 6.11 -105.35
N LYS A 291 149.12 6.39 -105.52
CA LYS A 291 148.37 6.03 -106.73
C LYS A 291 148.70 6.89 -107.96
N ILE A 292 149.11 8.14 -107.76
CA ILE A 292 149.56 9.04 -108.85
C ILE A 292 150.93 8.62 -109.41
N ALA A 293 151.79 7.99 -108.59
CA ALA A 293 153.10 7.51 -109.02
C ALA A 293 153.05 6.22 -109.88
N VAL A 294 151.99 5.42 -109.76
CA VAL A 294 151.91 4.06 -110.35
C VAL A 294 151.21 4.02 -111.71
N THR A 295 150.37 5.00 -112.05
CA THR A 295 149.62 5.03 -113.34
C THR A 295 150.48 5.34 -114.57
N ASN A 296 151.80 5.49 -114.43
CA ASN A 296 152.72 5.81 -115.53
C ASN A 296 153.53 4.58 -116.04
N LEU A 297 153.17 3.35 -115.64
CA LEU A 297 153.92 2.13 -116.01
C LEU A 297 153.09 0.99 -116.65
N ASP A 298 151.77 0.93 -116.46
CA ASP A 298 150.93 -0.22 -116.91
C ASP A 298 150.39 -0.09 -118.36
N SER A 299 150.89 0.89 -119.12
CA SER A 299 150.57 1.09 -120.54
C SER A 299 151.64 0.51 -121.50
N VAL A 300 152.64 -0.20 -120.97
CA VAL A 300 153.72 -0.81 -121.76
C VAL A 300 153.83 -2.31 -121.47
N LEU A 301 153.36 -3.11 -122.43
CA LEU A 301 153.66 -4.54 -122.62
C LEU A 301 153.11 -5.53 -121.59
N LYS A 302 151.78 -5.69 -121.54
CA LYS A 302 151.18 -7.02 -121.37
C LYS A 302 151.27 -7.86 -122.66
N SER A 303 152.47 -7.95 -123.23
CA SER A 303 152.75 -8.66 -124.50
C SER A 303 154.22 -9.08 -124.66
N LYS A 304 154.78 -9.78 -123.67
CA LYS A 304 155.87 -10.79 -123.77
C LYS A 304 156.14 -11.47 -122.41
N ASP A 305 156.08 -12.81 -122.39
CA ASP A 305 157.00 -13.81 -121.77
C ASP A 305 157.78 -13.48 -120.46
N ILE A 306 157.93 -14.37 -119.45
CA ILE A 306 157.34 -15.70 -119.12
C ILE A 306 157.72 -16.12 -117.67
N THR A 307 156.92 -16.99 -117.00
CA THR A 307 157.18 -17.77 -115.73
C THR A 307 157.51 -17.11 -114.36
N PHE A 308 156.73 -17.55 -113.33
CA PHE A 308 157.09 -18.17 -112.01
C PHE A 308 158.56 -18.18 -111.46
N PRO A 309 158.85 -18.33 -110.13
CA PRO A 309 157.97 -18.84 -109.04
C PRO A 309 158.11 -18.21 -107.60
N THR A 310 157.36 -18.78 -106.63
CA THR A 310 157.69 -18.95 -105.17
C THR A 310 157.36 -17.87 -104.10
N LYS A 311 156.64 -18.37 -103.07
CA LYS A 311 156.52 -18.00 -101.62
C LYS A 311 157.45 -16.90 -101.04
N VAL A 312 156.94 -16.10 -100.08
CA VAL A 312 157.19 -16.23 -98.61
C VAL A 312 156.46 -15.15 -97.75
N ARG A 313 155.73 -15.63 -96.71
CA ARG A 313 155.38 -15.12 -95.34
C ARG A 313 155.32 -13.61 -94.96
N ILE A 314 154.74 -13.39 -93.76
CA ILE A 314 154.74 -12.19 -92.88
C ILE A 314 153.70 -11.14 -93.35
N ALA A 315 152.44 -11.11 -92.90
CA ALA A 315 151.84 -11.06 -91.54
C ALA A 315 152.01 -9.72 -90.80
N LYS A 316 150.92 -9.16 -90.24
CA LYS A 316 150.76 -8.85 -88.79
C LYS A 316 149.45 -8.07 -88.47
N ALA A 317 148.61 -8.71 -87.66
CA ALA A 317 147.63 -8.16 -86.68
C ALA A 317 146.47 -7.24 -87.12
N MET A 318 145.38 -7.41 -86.36
CA MET A 318 144.09 -6.67 -86.33
C MET A 318 143.17 -6.92 -87.52
#